data_AF-A0A2G8JIH7-F1
#
_entry.id   AF-A0A2G8JIH7-F1
#
_cell.length_a   1.000
_cell.length_b   1.000
_cell.length_c   1.000
_cell.angle_alpha   90.00
_cell.angle_beta   90.00
_cell.angle_gamma   90.00
#
_symmetry.space_group_name_H-M   'P 1'
#
loop_
_entity.id
_entity.type
_entity.pdbx_description
1 polymer ?
#
loop_
_entity_poly.entity_id
_entity_poly.type
_entity_poly.pdbx_seq_one_letter_code
_entity_poly.pdbx_strand_id
1 'polypeptide(L)'
;MKTWLRIFSQIFDEDNYTAILVHSQEQFEEIVQNFPFKDQDLRKAPYPKELPFSQFVPKVYRQIKEFIYACHKFSLELNLTDTEREDMVRKSTNVLLTRTLSGCLTALIRKHSLGLAELVQVIVNTTQLEEACIYLEDFISNITGTQGDNIHAARLQGAGIFRDAGSEAAEEIYNRLDHKVNEFLELSSYDWSMEDSNGKASDYILDIISFLEGSFKAFTNLPQKVAITACMSTCKYLASSLMAFLLDDNLCFISMGALRQFSLDVIQCEHKSNRIIFFRVSKVIGYRTENGLAFCYNLRHQKLQLSSHR
;
A
#
# COMPACT_ATOMS: atom_id res chain seq x y z
N MET A 1 -28.90 0.45 0.03
CA MET A 1 -27.62 1.20 0.11
C MET A 1 -27.22 1.58 1.53
N LYS A 2 -27.99 2.38 2.29
CA LYS A 2 -27.61 2.80 3.66
C LYS A 2 -27.23 1.63 4.59
N THR A 3 -27.95 0.51 4.53
CA THR A 3 -27.62 -0.70 5.31
C THR A 3 -26.22 -1.22 4.97
N TRP A 4 -25.88 -1.32 3.69
CA TRP A 4 -24.59 -1.82 3.22
C TRP A 4 -23.42 -0.88 3.51
N LEU A 5 -23.66 0.44 3.49
CA LEU A 5 -22.68 1.43 3.95
C LEU A 5 -22.26 1.14 5.39
N ARG A 6 -23.24 0.96 6.30
CA ARG A 6 -22.98 0.64 7.70
C ARG A 6 -22.25 -0.69 7.86
N ILE A 7 -22.67 -1.71 7.13
CA ILE A 7 -22.05 -3.04 7.19
C ILE A 7 -20.59 -2.98 6.74
N PHE A 8 -20.28 -2.35 5.61
CA PHE A 8 -18.88 -2.24 5.16
C PHE A 8 -18.02 -1.43 6.13
N SER A 9 -18.55 -0.32 6.65
CA SER A 9 -17.85 0.49 7.66
C SER A 9 -17.53 -0.35 8.91
N GLN A 10 -18.51 -1.12 9.40
CA GLN A 10 -18.32 -2.02 10.55
C GLN A 10 -17.29 -3.12 10.26
N ILE A 11 -17.30 -3.71 9.07
CA ILE A 11 -16.30 -4.71 8.68
C ILE A 11 -14.89 -4.11 8.75
N PHE A 12 -14.70 -2.88 8.29
CA PHE A 12 -13.41 -2.20 8.33
C PHE A 12 -13.01 -1.79 9.74
N ASP A 13 -13.94 -1.30 10.55
CA ASP A 13 -13.64 -0.90 11.93
C ASP A 13 -13.34 -2.10 12.85
N GLU A 14 -13.88 -3.28 12.58
CA GLU A 14 -13.65 -4.50 13.35
C GLU A 14 -12.47 -5.35 12.84
N ASP A 15 -11.94 -5.06 11.66
CA ASP A 15 -10.84 -5.82 11.10
C ASP A 15 -9.54 -5.51 11.85
N ASN A 16 -8.72 -6.54 12.05
CA ASN A 16 -7.44 -6.41 12.73
C ASN A 16 -6.27 -6.24 11.75
N TYR A 17 -6.52 -6.26 10.44
CA TYR A 17 -5.53 -6.09 9.37
C TYR A 17 -4.32 -7.01 9.53
N THR A 18 -4.56 -8.24 9.98
CA THR A 18 -3.54 -9.30 10.04
C THR A 18 -3.92 -10.48 9.16
N ALA A 19 -2.90 -11.17 8.63
CA ALA A 19 -3.05 -12.42 7.90
C ALA A 19 -3.84 -13.45 8.72
N ILE A 20 -4.82 -14.11 8.10
CA ILE A 20 -5.60 -15.15 8.79
C ILE A 20 -4.74 -16.39 9.00
N LEU A 21 -4.54 -16.77 10.25
CA LEU A 21 -3.94 -18.05 10.63
C LEU A 21 -5.00 -19.14 10.72
N VAL A 22 -4.76 -20.22 9.99
CA VAL A 22 -5.66 -21.37 9.89
C VAL A 22 -4.97 -22.58 10.49
N HIS A 23 -5.60 -23.22 11.47
CA HIS A 23 -4.99 -24.32 12.23
C HIS A 23 -5.51 -25.71 11.83
N SER A 24 -6.59 -25.79 11.06
CA SER A 24 -7.19 -27.06 10.63
C SER A 24 -7.76 -27.00 9.20
N GLN A 25 -8.02 -28.18 8.64
CA GLN A 25 -8.69 -28.33 7.34
C GLN A 25 -10.10 -27.74 7.38
N GLU A 26 -10.86 -27.95 8.45
CA GLU A 26 -12.22 -27.44 8.61
C GLU A 26 -12.26 -25.91 8.53
N GLN A 27 -11.37 -25.23 9.26
CA GLN A 27 -11.26 -23.76 9.21
C GLN A 27 -10.88 -23.26 7.82
N PHE A 28 -9.98 -23.98 7.12
CA PHE A 28 -9.58 -23.62 5.76
C PHE A 28 -10.75 -23.74 4.78
N GLU A 29 -11.52 -24.83 4.88
CA GLU A 29 -12.70 -25.07 4.04
C GLU A 29 -13.79 -24.03 4.29
N GLU A 30 -14.05 -23.63 5.52
CA GLU A 30 -14.99 -22.57 5.85
C GLU A 30 -14.64 -21.25 5.14
N ILE A 31 -13.36 -20.89 5.10
CA ILE A 31 -12.90 -19.67 4.42
C ILE A 31 -13.06 -19.83 2.90
N VAL A 32 -12.65 -20.95 2.33
CA VAL A 32 -12.72 -21.19 0.87
C VAL A 32 -14.17 -21.32 0.37
N GLN A 33 -15.10 -21.75 1.21
CA GLN A 33 -16.53 -21.72 0.90
C GLN A 33 -17.07 -20.29 0.82
N ASN A 34 -16.57 -19.39 1.66
CA ASN A 34 -17.00 -18.00 1.71
C ASN A 34 -16.27 -17.09 0.72
N PHE A 35 -15.04 -17.44 0.32
CA PHE A 35 -14.20 -16.67 -0.59
C PHE A 35 -13.44 -17.59 -1.56
N PRO A 36 -13.51 -17.38 -2.88
CA PRO A 36 -12.92 -18.28 -3.89
C PRO A 36 -11.39 -18.16 -3.96
N PHE A 37 -10.70 -18.62 -2.92
CA PHE A 37 -9.24 -18.58 -2.83
C PHE A 37 -8.58 -19.77 -3.55
N LYS A 38 -7.66 -19.46 -4.48
CA LYS A 38 -7.00 -20.43 -5.35
C LYS A 38 -5.47 -20.35 -5.26
N ASP A 39 -4.93 -20.76 -4.11
CA ASP A 39 -3.50 -21.01 -3.95
C ASP A 39 -3.26 -22.52 -3.79
N GLN A 40 -2.63 -23.14 -4.80
CA GLN A 40 -2.37 -24.59 -4.78
C GLN A 40 -1.22 -24.98 -3.85
N ASP A 41 -0.25 -24.10 -3.67
CA ASP A 41 0.92 -24.38 -2.84
C ASP A 41 0.54 -24.25 -1.36
N LEU A 42 -0.22 -23.22 -1.00
CA LEU A 42 -0.77 -23.06 0.34
C LEU A 42 -1.77 -24.16 0.70
N ARG A 43 -2.53 -24.68 -0.29
CA ARG A 43 -3.40 -25.85 -0.06
C ARG A 43 -2.63 -27.09 0.38
N LYS A 44 -1.42 -27.31 -0.17
CA LYS A 44 -0.55 -28.46 0.14
C LYS A 44 0.31 -28.24 1.39
N ALA A 45 0.50 -26.99 1.82
CA ALA A 45 1.30 -26.65 2.99
C ALA A 45 0.75 -27.30 4.28
N PRO A 46 1.62 -27.65 5.24
CA PRO A 46 1.19 -28.13 6.55
C PRO A 46 0.51 -27.01 7.35
N TYR A 47 -0.27 -27.40 8.37
CA TYR A 47 -0.85 -26.46 9.32
C TYR A 47 0.19 -26.05 10.39
N PRO A 48 0.14 -24.81 10.91
CA PRO A 48 -0.82 -23.75 10.56
C PRO A 48 -0.49 -23.09 9.21
N LYS A 49 -1.54 -22.75 8.45
CA LYS A 49 -1.45 -22.01 7.18
C LYS A 49 -1.70 -20.53 7.44
N GLU A 50 -0.89 -19.68 6.83
CA GLU A 50 -1.07 -18.22 6.87
C GLU A 50 -1.65 -17.77 5.53
N LEU A 51 -2.90 -17.29 5.53
CA LEU A 51 -3.51 -16.69 4.34
C LEU A 51 -2.97 -15.27 4.15
N PRO A 52 -2.76 -14.82 2.90
CA PRO A 52 -2.16 -13.50 2.66
C PRO A 52 -3.08 -12.33 3.05
N PHE A 53 -4.37 -12.58 3.28
CA PHE A 53 -5.38 -11.59 3.58
C PHE A 53 -5.97 -11.73 4.98
N SER A 54 -6.56 -10.63 5.43
CA SER A 54 -7.31 -10.50 6.70
C SER A 54 -8.79 -10.83 6.54
N GLN A 55 -9.55 -10.82 7.65
CA GLN A 55 -10.99 -11.09 7.67
C GLN A 55 -11.81 -10.09 6.85
N PHE A 56 -11.26 -8.92 6.54
CA PHE A 56 -11.73 -7.98 5.54
C PHE A 56 -12.22 -8.72 4.29
N VAL A 57 -11.35 -9.51 3.65
CA VAL A 57 -11.59 -10.06 2.30
C VAL A 57 -12.81 -10.97 2.26
N PRO A 58 -12.88 -12.07 3.04
CA PRO A 58 -14.04 -12.95 3.01
C PRO A 58 -15.31 -12.24 3.49
N LYS A 59 -15.24 -11.31 4.46
CA LYS A 59 -16.41 -10.57 4.93
C LYS A 59 -16.96 -9.65 3.84
N VAL A 60 -16.13 -8.82 3.20
CA VAL A 60 -16.56 -7.91 2.12
C VAL A 60 -17.11 -8.71 0.94
N TYR A 61 -16.41 -9.75 0.49
CA TYR A 61 -16.87 -10.58 -0.62
C TYR A 61 -18.24 -11.21 -0.35
N ARG A 62 -18.44 -11.78 0.85
CA ARG A 62 -19.73 -12.32 1.29
C ARG A 62 -20.84 -11.27 1.25
N GLN A 63 -20.57 -10.06 1.74
CA GLN A 63 -21.56 -8.98 1.73
C GLN A 63 -21.94 -8.53 0.32
N ILE A 64 -21.00 -8.53 -0.63
CA ILE A 64 -21.31 -8.26 -2.04
C ILE A 64 -22.23 -9.36 -2.61
N LYS A 65 -21.93 -10.64 -2.33
CA LYS A 65 -22.80 -11.76 -2.74
C LYS A 65 -24.20 -11.69 -2.14
N GLU A 66 -24.32 -11.36 -0.86
CA GLU A 66 -25.61 -11.16 -0.19
C GLU A 66 -26.42 -10.02 -0.83
N PHE A 67 -25.78 -8.91 -1.19
CA PHE A 67 -26.45 -7.84 -1.93
C PHE A 67 -26.93 -8.31 -3.31
N ILE A 68 -26.07 -9.01 -4.07
CA ILE A 68 -26.42 -9.56 -5.39
C ILE A 68 -27.65 -10.48 -5.25
N TYR A 69 -27.65 -11.38 -4.26
CA TYR A 69 -28.75 -12.29 -3.99
C TYR A 69 -30.04 -11.54 -3.63
N ALA A 70 -29.97 -10.51 -2.78
CA ALA A 70 -31.12 -9.68 -2.44
C ALA A 70 -31.69 -8.94 -3.66
N CYS A 71 -30.83 -8.38 -4.52
CA CYS A 71 -31.23 -7.76 -5.78
C CYS A 71 -31.91 -8.77 -6.71
N HIS A 72 -31.35 -9.97 -6.84
CA HIS A 72 -31.92 -11.03 -7.66
C HIS A 72 -33.30 -11.45 -7.13
N LYS A 73 -33.43 -11.71 -5.82
CA LYS A 73 -34.71 -12.07 -5.21
C LYS A 73 -35.78 -11.01 -5.43
N PHE A 74 -35.44 -9.73 -5.24
CA PHE A 74 -36.36 -8.63 -5.52
C PHE A 74 -36.76 -8.57 -7.00
N SER A 75 -35.83 -8.86 -7.91
CA SER A 75 -36.11 -8.85 -9.34
C SER A 75 -37.00 -10.00 -9.83
N LEU A 76 -37.17 -11.07 -9.05
CA LEU A 76 -38.14 -12.15 -9.33
C LEU A 76 -39.59 -11.71 -9.06
N GLU A 77 -39.79 -10.69 -8.22
CA GLU A 77 -41.11 -10.09 -7.96
C GLU A 77 -41.53 -9.13 -9.09
N LEU A 78 -40.61 -8.86 -10.03
CA LEU A 78 -40.84 -8.03 -11.19
C LEU A 78 -41.06 -8.91 -12.42
N ASN A 79 -41.96 -8.53 -13.32
CA ASN A 79 -42.23 -9.24 -14.58
C ASN A 79 -41.12 -8.96 -15.63
N LEU A 80 -39.87 -9.23 -15.28
CA LEU A 80 -38.68 -9.02 -16.12
C LEU A 80 -38.27 -10.33 -16.80
N THR A 81 -37.77 -10.21 -18.03
CA THR A 81 -37.03 -11.29 -18.70
C THR A 81 -35.71 -11.58 -17.98
N ASP A 82 -35.13 -12.76 -18.21
CA ASP A 82 -33.87 -13.15 -17.56
C ASP A 82 -32.71 -12.20 -17.89
N THR A 83 -32.65 -11.71 -19.13
CA THR A 83 -31.67 -10.70 -19.57
C THR A 83 -31.86 -9.36 -18.87
N GLU A 84 -33.10 -8.87 -18.75
CA GLU A 84 -33.38 -7.61 -18.03
C GLU A 84 -33.07 -7.74 -16.54
N ARG A 85 -33.32 -8.92 -15.98
CA ARG A 85 -33.00 -9.26 -14.59
C ARG A 85 -31.50 -9.21 -14.35
N GLU A 86 -30.72 -9.86 -15.21
CA GLU A 86 -29.26 -9.81 -15.14
C GLU A 86 -28.74 -8.38 -15.21
N ASP A 87 -29.21 -7.60 -16.19
CA ASP A 87 -28.81 -6.21 -16.37
C ASP A 87 -29.12 -5.36 -15.13
N MET A 88 -30.29 -5.55 -14.54
CA MET A 88 -30.70 -4.85 -13.31
C MET A 88 -29.79 -5.21 -12.13
N VAL A 89 -29.48 -6.49 -11.93
CA VAL A 89 -28.60 -6.97 -10.86
C VAL A 89 -27.19 -6.42 -11.05
N ARG A 90 -26.64 -6.47 -12.27
CA ARG A 90 -25.31 -5.92 -12.59
C ARG A 90 -25.23 -4.42 -12.37
N LYS A 91 -26.21 -3.66 -12.88
CA LYS A 91 -26.29 -2.19 -12.67
C LYS A 91 -26.39 -1.86 -11.18
N SER A 92 -27.24 -2.54 -10.43
CA SER A 92 -27.41 -2.32 -8.98
C SER A 92 -26.12 -2.63 -8.22
N THR A 93 -25.43 -3.71 -8.58
CA THR A 93 -24.15 -4.11 -8.00
C THR A 93 -23.07 -3.09 -8.30
N ASN A 94 -23.01 -2.55 -9.52
CA ASN A 94 -22.10 -1.47 -9.86
C ASN A 94 -22.38 -0.20 -9.03
N VAL A 95 -23.63 0.14 -8.74
CA VAL A 95 -23.94 1.26 -7.84
C VAL A 95 -23.45 0.97 -6.41
N LEU A 96 -23.59 -0.26 -5.91
CA LEU A 96 -23.04 -0.65 -4.60
C LEU A 96 -21.52 -0.45 -4.57
N LEU A 97 -20.82 -1.00 -5.56
CA LEU A 97 -19.36 -0.97 -5.65
C LEU A 97 -18.82 0.45 -5.79
N THR A 98 -19.36 1.21 -6.75
CA THR A 98 -18.85 2.54 -7.11
C THR A 98 -19.25 3.64 -6.13
N ARG A 99 -20.45 3.59 -5.54
CA ARG A 99 -20.93 4.68 -4.66
C ARG A 99 -20.84 4.37 -3.18
N THR A 100 -20.95 3.09 -2.80
CA THR A 100 -20.99 2.71 -1.39
C THR A 100 -19.64 2.16 -0.94
N LEU A 101 -19.17 1.08 -1.57
CA LEU A 101 -17.93 0.42 -1.17
C LEU A 101 -16.71 1.30 -1.41
N SER A 102 -16.61 1.93 -2.59
CA SER A 102 -15.53 2.88 -2.90
C SER A 102 -15.41 4.00 -1.85
N GLY A 103 -16.53 4.63 -1.48
CA GLY A 103 -16.54 5.66 -0.44
C GLY A 103 -16.10 5.14 0.94
N CYS A 104 -16.46 3.90 1.30
CA CYS A 104 -16.00 3.28 2.55
C CYS A 104 -14.49 2.99 2.52
N LEU A 105 -13.95 2.55 1.39
CA LEU A 105 -12.51 2.29 1.22
C LEU A 105 -11.71 3.58 1.31
N THR A 106 -12.12 4.64 0.61
CA THR A 106 -11.47 5.96 0.70
C THR A 106 -11.52 6.50 2.14
N ALA A 107 -12.65 6.35 2.84
CA ALA A 107 -12.76 6.77 4.24
C ALA A 107 -11.83 5.96 5.17
N LEU A 108 -11.70 4.65 4.94
CA LEU A 108 -10.78 3.78 5.66
C LEU A 108 -9.32 4.20 5.45
N ILE A 109 -8.90 4.36 4.18
CA ILE A 109 -7.50 4.65 3.82
C ILE A 109 -7.03 5.98 4.43
N ARG A 110 -7.91 6.99 4.45
CA ARG A 110 -7.62 8.32 5.01
C ARG A 110 -7.73 8.39 6.54
N LYS A 111 -8.10 7.28 7.21
CA LYS A 111 -8.22 7.25 8.67
C LYS A 111 -6.83 7.35 9.30
N HIS A 112 -6.59 8.41 10.09
CA HIS A 112 -5.30 8.63 10.75
C HIS A 112 -4.88 7.51 11.71
N SER A 113 -5.84 6.80 12.30
CA SER A 113 -5.55 5.68 13.21
C SER A 113 -5.01 4.44 12.51
N LEU A 114 -5.16 4.33 11.18
CA LEU A 114 -4.74 3.16 10.40
C LEU A 114 -3.22 3.21 10.16
N GLY A 115 -2.41 2.36 10.75
CA GLY A 115 -0.95 2.37 10.62
C GLY A 115 -0.41 1.97 9.25
N LEU A 116 0.90 2.18 9.02
CA LEU A 116 1.56 1.80 7.76
C LEU A 116 1.43 0.32 7.43
N ALA A 117 1.59 -0.57 8.43
CA ALA A 117 1.44 -2.01 8.23
C ALA A 117 -0.01 -2.39 7.86
N GLU A 118 -0.99 -1.70 8.42
CA GLU A 118 -2.41 -1.92 8.12
C GLU A 118 -2.74 -1.42 6.72
N LEU A 119 -2.19 -0.28 6.27
CA LEU A 119 -2.28 0.18 4.88
C LEU A 119 -1.66 -0.82 3.90
N VAL A 120 -0.51 -1.42 4.24
CA VAL A 120 0.06 -2.53 3.45
C VAL A 120 -0.94 -3.69 3.34
N GLN A 121 -1.55 -4.08 4.46
CA GLN A 121 -2.53 -5.15 4.45
C GLN A 121 -3.80 -4.78 3.66
N VAL A 122 -4.23 -3.52 3.67
CA VAL A 122 -5.34 -3.03 2.83
C VAL A 122 -5.02 -3.23 1.35
N ILE A 123 -3.81 -2.92 0.89
CA ILE A 123 -3.39 -3.16 -0.50
C ILE A 123 -3.51 -4.64 -0.85
N VAL A 124 -3.00 -5.52 0.01
CA VAL A 124 -3.08 -6.98 -0.19
C VAL A 124 -4.54 -7.43 -0.25
N ASN A 125 -5.38 -6.97 0.69
CA ASN A 125 -6.79 -7.30 0.74
C ASN A 125 -7.52 -6.86 -0.54
N THR A 126 -7.27 -5.63 -1.01
CA THR A 126 -7.91 -5.12 -2.23
C THR A 126 -7.45 -5.86 -3.48
N THR A 127 -6.18 -6.27 -3.57
CA THR A 127 -5.71 -7.12 -4.69
C THR A 127 -6.43 -8.46 -4.72
N GLN A 128 -6.64 -9.10 -3.56
CA GLN A 128 -7.38 -10.36 -3.48
C GLN A 128 -8.85 -10.21 -3.89
N LEU A 129 -9.49 -9.09 -3.55
CA LEU A 129 -10.86 -8.79 -3.97
C LEU A 129 -10.95 -8.42 -5.45
N GLU A 130 -9.94 -7.74 -6.01
CA GLU A 130 -9.82 -7.47 -7.44
C GLU A 130 -9.79 -8.79 -8.23
N GLU A 131 -8.92 -9.72 -7.86
CA GLU A 131 -8.82 -11.05 -8.49
C GLU A 131 -10.12 -11.85 -8.38
N ALA A 132 -10.85 -11.70 -7.28
CA ALA A 132 -12.08 -12.43 -7.03
C ALA A 132 -13.31 -11.87 -7.76
N CYS A 133 -13.21 -10.69 -8.40
CA CYS A 133 -14.33 -10.05 -9.08
C CYS A 133 -14.89 -10.87 -10.24
N ILE A 134 -14.07 -11.67 -10.92
CA ILE A 134 -14.53 -12.58 -11.98
C ILE A 134 -15.58 -13.58 -11.46
N TYR A 135 -15.41 -14.09 -10.25
CA TYR A 135 -16.37 -15.03 -9.65
C TYR A 135 -17.68 -14.36 -9.25
N LEU A 136 -17.69 -13.05 -9.03
CA LEU A 136 -18.93 -12.30 -8.85
C LEU A 136 -19.68 -12.15 -10.17
N GLU A 137 -18.98 -11.97 -11.28
CA GLU A 137 -19.61 -11.96 -12.63
C GLU A 137 -20.23 -13.32 -12.94
N ASP A 138 -19.50 -14.41 -12.70
CA ASP A 138 -20.00 -15.79 -12.86
C ASP A 138 -21.19 -16.06 -11.95
N PHE A 139 -21.13 -15.61 -10.69
CA PHE A 139 -22.20 -15.78 -9.73
C PHE A 139 -23.50 -15.12 -10.20
N ILE A 140 -23.42 -13.90 -10.74
CA ILE A 140 -24.59 -13.20 -11.29
C ILE A 140 -25.19 -13.99 -12.45
N SER A 141 -24.40 -14.35 -13.46
CA SER A 141 -24.88 -15.11 -14.62
C SER A 141 -25.52 -16.45 -14.23
N ASN A 142 -24.95 -17.14 -13.25
CA ASN A 142 -25.47 -18.42 -12.75
C ASN A 142 -26.83 -18.26 -12.07
N ILE A 143 -27.02 -17.25 -11.21
CA ILE A 143 -28.30 -17.08 -10.50
C ILE A 143 -29.41 -16.53 -11.41
N THR A 144 -29.05 -15.78 -12.46
CA THR A 144 -30.02 -15.23 -13.41
C THR A 144 -30.40 -16.18 -14.54
N GLY A 145 -29.73 -17.33 -14.66
CA GLY A 145 -30.01 -18.34 -15.68
C GLY A 145 -29.47 -17.99 -17.07
N THR A 146 -28.66 -16.94 -17.18
CA THR A 146 -28.08 -16.47 -18.43
C THR A 146 -26.69 -17.10 -18.61
N GLN A 147 -26.67 -18.37 -19.05
CA GLN A 147 -25.42 -19.06 -19.36
C GLN A 147 -24.91 -18.70 -20.76
N GLY A 148 -23.74 -18.07 -20.84
CA GLY A 148 -23.04 -17.72 -22.07
C GLY A 148 -22.36 -16.35 -21.99
N ASP A 149 -21.36 -16.10 -22.84
CA ASP A 149 -20.77 -14.76 -23.03
C ASP A 149 -21.82 -13.83 -23.64
N ASN A 150 -22.65 -13.23 -22.79
CA ASN A 150 -23.57 -12.20 -23.22
C ASN A 150 -22.76 -10.91 -23.42
N ILE A 151 -22.20 -10.74 -24.62
CA ILE A 151 -21.31 -9.63 -25.02
C ILE A 151 -21.93 -8.25 -24.71
N HIS A 152 -23.26 -8.18 -24.55
CA HIS A 152 -24.01 -6.97 -24.27
C HIS A 152 -24.28 -6.69 -22.78
N ALA A 153 -23.96 -7.62 -21.87
CA ALA A 153 -24.20 -7.45 -20.44
C ALA A 153 -23.21 -6.45 -19.81
N ALA A 154 -23.69 -5.63 -18.87
CA ALA A 154 -22.86 -4.65 -18.18
C ALA A 154 -21.82 -5.32 -17.27
N ARG A 155 -20.53 -5.21 -17.59
CA ARG A 155 -19.46 -5.76 -16.73
C ARG A 155 -19.43 -5.10 -15.35
N LEU A 156 -18.98 -5.85 -14.36
CA LEU A 156 -18.79 -5.31 -13.02
C LEU A 156 -17.57 -4.38 -13.00
N GLN A 157 -17.73 -3.23 -12.35
CA GLN A 157 -16.66 -2.25 -12.16
C GLN A 157 -15.82 -2.53 -10.92
N GLY A 158 -16.07 -3.66 -10.23
CA GLY A 158 -15.43 -4.01 -8.95
C GLY A 158 -13.90 -4.06 -9.03
N ALA A 159 -13.35 -4.68 -10.08
CA ALA A 159 -11.91 -4.75 -10.26
C ALA A 159 -11.25 -3.36 -10.35
N GLY A 160 -11.91 -2.40 -11.02
CA GLY A 160 -11.45 -1.01 -11.06
C GLY A 160 -11.46 -0.36 -9.68
N ILE A 161 -12.56 -0.50 -8.93
CA ILE A 161 -12.69 0.08 -7.59
C ILE A 161 -11.63 -0.45 -6.63
N PHE A 162 -11.35 -1.75 -6.63
CA PHE A 162 -10.33 -2.32 -5.75
C PHE A 162 -8.91 -1.93 -6.15
N ARG A 163 -8.61 -1.86 -7.45
CA ARG A 163 -7.32 -1.37 -7.94
C ARG A 163 -7.08 0.09 -7.59
N ASP A 164 -8.10 0.93 -7.73
CA ASP A 164 -8.02 2.35 -7.41
C ASP A 164 -7.82 2.54 -5.89
N ALA A 165 -8.53 1.78 -5.06
CA ALA A 165 -8.33 1.78 -3.61
C ALA A 165 -6.91 1.30 -3.21
N GLY A 166 -6.38 0.27 -3.86
CA GLY A 166 -5.00 -0.17 -3.65
C GLY A 166 -3.97 0.90 -4.04
N SER A 167 -4.26 1.68 -5.09
CA SER A 167 -3.41 2.81 -5.52
C SER A 167 -3.48 3.99 -4.55
N GLU A 168 -4.68 4.32 -4.05
CA GLU A 168 -4.88 5.37 -3.02
C GLU A 168 -4.19 4.97 -1.71
N ALA A 169 -4.26 3.71 -1.30
CA ALA A 169 -3.54 3.20 -0.12
C ALA A 169 -2.01 3.29 -0.29
N ALA A 170 -1.49 3.03 -1.50
CA ALA A 170 -0.07 3.18 -1.78
C ALA A 170 0.39 4.64 -1.72
N GLU A 171 -0.41 5.57 -2.26
CA GLU A 171 -0.13 7.01 -2.16
C GLU A 171 -0.11 7.49 -0.71
N GLU A 172 -1.06 7.01 0.10
CA GLU A 172 -1.12 7.33 1.52
C GLU A 172 0.10 6.81 2.30
N ILE A 173 0.64 5.63 1.93
CA ILE A 173 1.91 5.14 2.48
C ILE A 173 3.04 6.12 2.18
N TYR A 174 3.15 6.62 0.95
CA TYR A 174 4.21 7.56 0.57
C TYR A 174 4.10 8.86 1.37
N ASN A 175 2.88 9.42 1.45
CA ASN A 175 2.62 10.65 2.20
C ASN A 175 2.97 10.51 3.69
N ARG A 176 2.64 9.37 4.32
CA ARG A 176 2.94 9.13 5.73
C ARG A 176 4.42 8.90 6.00
N LEU A 177 5.13 8.25 5.08
CA LEU A 177 6.59 8.13 5.17
C LEU A 177 7.25 9.51 5.10
N ASP A 178 6.88 10.32 4.11
CA ASP A 178 7.46 11.65 3.91
C ASP A 178 7.11 12.58 5.08
N HIS A 179 5.86 12.54 5.58
CA HIS A 179 5.45 13.29 6.76
C HIS A 179 6.27 12.90 7.99
N LYS A 180 6.48 11.61 8.24
CA LYS A 180 7.27 11.14 9.37
C LYS A 180 8.74 11.52 9.25
N VAL A 181 9.30 11.47 8.04
CA VAL A 181 10.65 11.96 7.77
C VAL A 181 10.75 13.47 8.04
N ASN A 182 9.73 14.25 7.65
CA ASN A 182 9.68 15.68 7.94
C ASN A 182 9.66 15.99 9.45
N GLU A 183 8.87 15.26 10.24
CA GLU A 183 8.86 15.42 11.71
C GLU A 183 10.27 15.23 12.32
N PHE A 184 11.06 14.28 11.81
CA PHE A 184 12.44 14.12 12.28
C PHE A 184 13.37 15.23 11.77
N LEU A 185 13.17 15.72 10.54
CA LEU A 185 13.96 16.82 9.98
C LEU A 185 13.75 18.13 10.73
N GLU A 186 12.56 18.37 11.27
CA GLU A 186 12.26 19.54 12.13
C GLU A 186 13.08 19.55 13.43
N LEU A 187 13.67 18.42 13.84
CA LEU A 187 14.59 18.33 14.98
C LEU A 187 16.04 18.73 14.63
N SER A 188 16.32 19.03 13.35
CA SER A 188 17.65 19.45 12.93
C SER A 188 18.07 20.76 13.62
N SER A 189 19.30 20.78 14.12
CA SER A 189 19.88 21.91 14.85
C SER A 189 21.35 22.07 14.49
N TYR A 190 21.61 22.32 13.20
CA TYR A 190 22.97 22.55 12.73
C TYR A 190 23.51 23.87 13.28
N ASP A 191 24.61 23.78 14.03
CA ASP A 191 25.47 24.93 14.30
C ASP A 191 26.38 25.16 13.09
N TRP A 192 25.94 26.03 12.18
CA TRP A 192 26.66 26.38 10.96
C TRP A 192 27.98 27.13 11.21
N SER A 193 28.26 27.51 12.47
CA SER A 193 29.48 28.18 12.89
C SER A 193 30.49 27.27 13.59
N MET A 194 30.17 25.99 13.81
CA MET A 194 31.01 25.07 14.58
C MET A 194 32.43 24.93 14.01
N GLU A 195 33.45 24.86 14.86
CA GLU A 195 34.85 24.80 14.41
C GLU A 195 35.21 23.45 13.78
N ASP A 196 34.72 22.36 14.37
CA ASP A 196 34.94 20.98 13.91
C ASP A 196 33.67 20.12 14.08
N SER A 197 33.62 18.99 13.37
CA SER A 197 32.49 18.06 13.45
C SER A 197 32.46 17.28 14.78
N ASN A 198 31.28 16.82 15.20
CA ASN A 198 31.11 15.96 16.37
C ASN A 198 31.62 14.51 16.17
N GLY A 199 32.13 14.17 14.98
CA GLY A 199 32.73 12.86 14.66
C GLY A 199 31.73 11.71 14.49
N LYS A 200 30.46 11.92 14.80
CA LYS A 200 29.33 11.00 14.55
C LYS A 200 28.24 11.71 13.75
N ALA A 201 27.35 10.96 13.13
CA ALA A 201 26.15 11.54 12.52
C ALA A 201 25.19 12.07 13.59
N SER A 202 24.36 13.03 13.19
CA SER A 202 23.32 13.64 13.97
C SER A 202 22.26 12.62 14.37
N ASP A 203 21.77 12.71 15.61
CA ASP A 203 20.89 11.69 16.17
C ASP A 203 19.56 11.60 15.38
N TYR A 204 19.02 12.74 14.90
CA TYR A 204 17.81 12.76 14.07
C TYR A 204 17.96 11.98 12.74
N ILE A 205 19.17 11.94 12.16
CA ILE A 205 19.46 11.15 10.95
C ILE A 205 19.44 9.66 11.26
N LEU A 206 20.00 9.27 12.40
CA LEU A 206 19.97 7.88 12.86
C LEU A 206 18.54 7.44 13.15
N ASP A 207 17.72 8.32 13.71
CA ASP A 207 16.29 8.07 13.96
C ASP A 207 15.50 7.91 12.65
N ILE A 208 15.74 8.78 11.65
CA ILE A 208 15.17 8.63 10.30
C ILE A 208 15.54 7.27 9.70
N ILE A 209 16.81 6.90 9.75
CA ILE A 209 17.29 5.62 9.20
C ILE A 209 16.62 4.44 9.93
N SER A 210 16.57 4.50 11.26
CA SER A 210 15.96 3.46 12.09
C SER A 210 14.47 3.29 11.77
N PHE A 211 13.74 4.40 11.63
CA PHE A 211 12.35 4.42 11.21
C PHE A 211 12.17 3.81 9.81
N LEU A 212 12.94 4.24 8.82
CA LEU A 212 12.83 3.73 7.45
C LEU A 212 13.18 2.24 7.38
N GLU A 213 14.21 1.78 8.09
CA GLU A 213 14.55 0.36 8.19
C GLU A 213 13.40 -0.46 8.79
N GLY A 214 12.74 0.06 9.83
CA GLY A 214 11.57 -0.56 10.45
C GLY A 214 10.35 -0.61 9.54
N SER A 215 9.99 0.53 8.94
CA SER A 215 8.85 0.65 8.03
C SER A 215 9.01 -0.25 6.81
N PHE A 216 10.17 -0.25 6.16
CA PHE A 216 10.38 -1.10 4.99
C PHE A 216 10.41 -2.59 5.34
N LYS A 217 10.76 -2.99 6.58
CA LYS A 217 10.60 -4.37 7.10
C LYS A 217 9.15 -4.82 7.14
N ALA A 218 8.22 -3.93 7.42
CA ALA A 218 6.79 -4.25 7.36
C ALA A 218 6.25 -4.41 5.92
N PHE A 219 6.99 -3.95 4.90
CA PHE A 219 6.53 -3.94 3.50
C PHE A 219 6.77 -5.26 2.75
N THR A 220 7.01 -6.38 3.43
CA THR A 220 7.28 -7.68 2.76
C THR A 220 6.13 -8.14 1.88
N ASN A 221 4.91 -7.71 2.18
CA ASN A 221 3.69 -8.15 1.51
C ASN A 221 3.21 -7.15 0.45
N LEU A 222 3.92 -6.02 0.26
CA LEU A 222 3.60 -5.08 -0.81
C LEU A 222 3.97 -5.65 -2.19
N PRO A 223 3.21 -5.30 -3.25
CA PRO A 223 3.68 -5.49 -4.61
C PRO A 223 5.04 -4.84 -4.81
N GLN A 224 5.96 -5.54 -5.48
CA GLN A 224 7.36 -5.11 -5.64
C GLN A 224 7.49 -3.67 -6.13
N LYS A 225 6.69 -3.29 -7.14
CA LYS A 225 6.71 -1.95 -7.72
C LYS A 225 6.34 -0.87 -6.69
N VAL A 226 5.35 -1.14 -5.82
CA VAL A 226 4.91 -0.23 -4.76
C VAL A 226 5.99 -0.08 -3.71
N ALA A 227 6.59 -1.18 -3.25
CA ALA A 227 7.68 -1.16 -2.28
C ALA A 227 8.91 -0.39 -2.78
N ILE A 228 9.32 -0.61 -4.04
CA ILE A 228 10.44 0.12 -4.66
C ILE A 228 10.09 1.61 -4.76
N THR A 229 8.88 1.94 -5.20
CA THR A 229 8.44 3.34 -5.33
C THR A 229 8.46 4.04 -3.98
N ALA A 230 7.93 3.43 -2.91
CA ALA A 230 7.99 3.98 -1.55
C ALA A 230 9.43 4.26 -1.10
N CYS A 231 10.33 3.29 -1.32
CA CYS A 231 11.74 3.46 -0.95
C CYS A 231 12.38 4.62 -1.72
N MET A 232 12.17 4.68 -3.04
CA MET A 232 12.77 5.70 -3.89
C MET A 232 12.20 7.09 -3.65
N SER A 233 10.87 7.22 -3.49
CA SER A 233 10.22 8.50 -3.25
C SER A 233 10.68 9.11 -1.93
N THR A 234 10.69 8.33 -0.86
CA THR A 234 11.08 8.83 0.46
C THR A 234 12.58 9.11 0.55
N CYS A 235 13.44 8.31 -0.09
CA CYS A 235 14.87 8.63 -0.18
C CYS A 235 15.11 9.91 -0.98
N LYS A 236 14.35 10.13 -2.06
CA LYS A 236 14.41 11.36 -2.84
C LYS A 236 13.95 12.56 -2.01
N TYR A 237 12.84 12.42 -1.27
CA TYR A 237 12.34 13.45 -0.37
C TYR A 237 13.40 13.85 0.66
N LEU A 238 13.98 12.87 1.38
CA LEU A 238 15.04 13.11 2.36
C LEU A 238 16.23 13.86 1.74
N ALA A 239 16.71 13.42 0.58
CA ALA A 239 17.83 14.08 -0.08
C ALA A 239 17.51 15.51 -0.55
N SER A 240 16.30 15.75 -1.05
CA SER A 240 15.83 17.08 -1.40
C SER A 240 15.74 17.99 -0.16
N SER A 241 15.27 17.48 0.97
CA SER A 241 15.20 18.23 2.23
C SER A 241 16.58 18.55 2.79
N LEU A 242 17.52 17.59 2.75
CA LEU A 242 18.91 17.84 3.15
C LEU A 242 19.57 18.90 2.26
N MET A 243 19.34 18.84 0.94
CA MET A 243 19.83 19.87 0.03
C MET A 243 19.23 21.24 0.35
N ALA A 244 17.94 21.30 0.71
CA ALA A 244 17.28 22.55 1.08
C ALA A 244 17.94 23.23 2.29
N PHE A 245 18.46 22.48 3.28
CA PHE A 245 19.22 23.07 4.40
C PHE A 245 20.48 23.81 3.95
N LEU A 246 21.18 23.32 2.91
CA LEU A 246 22.38 23.99 2.39
C LEU A 246 22.05 25.20 1.50
N LEU A 247 20.82 25.27 1.00
CA LEU A 247 20.32 26.30 0.10
C LEU A 247 19.39 27.29 0.79
N ASP A 248 19.30 27.26 2.13
CA ASP A 248 18.48 28.19 2.90
C ASP A 248 19.00 29.62 2.71
N ASP A 249 18.15 30.54 2.23
CA ASP A 249 18.51 31.94 2.01
C ASP A 249 18.93 32.66 3.30
N ASN A 250 18.51 32.16 4.47
CA ASN A 250 18.91 32.71 5.77
C ASN A 250 20.34 32.33 6.17
N LEU A 251 20.95 31.37 5.47
CA LEU A 251 22.25 30.83 5.80
C LEU A 251 23.35 31.66 5.13
N CYS A 252 23.84 32.67 5.84
CA CYS A 252 24.87 33.57 5.32
C CYS A 252 26.30 32.99 5.38
N PHE A 253 26.53 31.95 6.18
CA PHE A 253 27.85 31.39 6.43
C PHE A 253 27.79 29.89 6.77
N ILE A 254 28.78 29.13 6.30
CA ILE A 254 29.00 27.71 6.63
C ILE A 254 30.48 27.52 6.96
N SER A 255 30.77 27.08 8.18
CA SER A 255 32.11 26.69 8.58
C SER A 255 32.50 25.32 7.99
N MET A 256 33.80 25.03 7.93
CA MET A 256 34.26 23.70 7.53
C MET A 256 33.86 22.60 8.51
N GLY A 257 33.76 22.91 9.82
CA GLY A 257 33.27 21.97 10.84
C GLY A 257 31.81 21.57 10.58
N ALA A 258 30.95 22.54 10.30
CA ALA A 258 29.53 22.31 10.00
C ALA A 258 29.37 21.50 8.71
N LEU A 259 30.14 21.84 7.66
CA LEU A 259 30.10 21.09 6.40
C LEU A 259 30.59 19.63 6.57
N ARG A 260 31.58 19.40 7.43
CA ARG A 260 32.03 18.05 7.80
C ARG A 260 30.95 17.29 8.57
N GLN A 261 30.26 17.93 9.51
CA GLN A 261 29.15 17.32 10.24
C GLN A 261 28.01 16.91 9.28
N PHE A 262 27.56 17.84 8.43
CA PHE A 262 26.56 17.56 7.40
C PHE A 262 27.00 16.44 6.44
N SER A 263 28.29 16.40 6.11
CA SER A 263 28.87 15.31 5.32
C SER A 263 28.74 13.94 6.00
N LEU A 264 28.92 13.85 7.32
CA LEU A 264 28.74 12.60 8.06
C LEU A 264 27.29 12.11 7.97
N ASP A 265 26.34 13.03 8.05
CA ASP A 265 24.91 12.76 7.95
C ASP A 265 24.52 12.20 6.58
N VAL A 266 24.98 12.86 5.51
CA VAL A 266 24.79 12.37 4.13
C VAL A 266 25.42 10.99 3.93
N ILE A 267 26.64 10.76 4.44
CA ILE A 267 27.32 9.45 4.32
C ILE A 267 26.52 8.35 5.03
N GLN A 268 25.93 8.62 6.20
CA GLN A 268 25.09 7.64 6.88
C GLN A 268 23.83 7.32 6.07
N CYS A 269 23.17 8.34 5.52
CA CYS A 269 22.04 8.16 4.63
C CYS A 269 22.42 7.30 3.41
N GLU A 270 23.53 7.60 2.73
CA GLU A 270 23.99 6.83 1.56
C GLU A 270 24.31 5.37 1.89
N HIS A 271 25.07 5.14 2.97
CA HIS A 271 25.48 3.80 3.38
C HIS A 271 24.27 2.93 3.73
N LYS A 272 23.28 3.49 4.44
CA LYS A 272 22.11 2.75 4.91
C LYS A 272 21.01 2.65 3.87
N SER A 273 20.73 3.71 3.10
CA SER A 273 19.79 3.65 1.97
C SER A 273 20.24 2.65 0.92
N ASN A 274 21.55 2.58 0.60
CA ASN A 274 22.06 1.55 -0.30
C ASN A 274 21.82 0.15 0.27
N ARG A 275 22.02 -0.10 1.57
CA ARG A 275 21.69 -1.40 2.17
C ARG A 275 20.18 -1.69 2.16
N ILE A 276 19.33 -0.70 2.41
CA ILE A 276 17.88 -0.84 2.45
C ILE A 276 17.31 -1.15 1.05
N ILE A 277 17.68 -0.33 0.06
CA ILE A 277 17.27 -0.48 -1.34
C ILE A 277 17.88 -1.77 -1.89
N PHE A 278 19.17 -2.02 -1.68
CA PHE A 278 19.83 -3.25 -2.14
C PHE A 278 19.26 -4.49 -1.45
N PHE A 279 18.89 -4.46 -0.17
CA PHE A 279 18.27 -5.61 0.51
C PHE A 279 16.87 -5.90 -0.04
N ARG A 280 16.05 -4.88 -0.35
CA ARG A 280 14.74 -5.09 -1.00
C ARG A 280 14.87 -5.55 -2.45
N VAL A 281 15.75 -4.92 -3.22
CA VAL A 281 15.99 -5.27 -4.62
C VAL A 281 16.64 -6.66 -4.74
N SER A 282 17.59 -7.01 -3.87
CA SER A 282 18.30 -8.30 -3.92
C SER A 282 17.49 -9.48 -3.37
N LYS A 283 16.51 -9.25 -2.50
CA LYS A 283 15.61 -10.32 -2.02
C LYS A 283 14.54 -10.69 -3.05
N VAL A 284 14.35 -9.85 -4.08
CA VAL A 284 13.33 -10.04 -5.13
C VAL A 284 13.95 -10.27 -6.51
N ILE A 285 15.19 -9.84 -6.73
CA ILE A 285 15.92 -10.03 -7.97
C ILE A 285 17.30 -10.57 -7.58
N GLY A 286 17.61 -11.81 -7.95
CA GLY A 286 18.96 -12.35 -7.79
C GLY A 286 20.00 -11.66 -8.69
N TYR A 287 19.96 -10.34 -8.88
CA TYR A 287 20.92 -9.55 -9.66
C TYR A 287 21.04 -8.09 -9.18
N ARG A 288 22.29 -7.61 -9.19
CA ARG A 288 22.74 -6.24 -8.88
C ARG A 288 22.09 -5.21 -9.81
N THR A 289 21.48 -4.17 -9.28
CA THR A 289 21.04 -3.00 -10.08
C THR A 289 21.98 -1.81 -9.89
N GLU A 290 22.57 -1.38 -11.00
CA GLU A 290 23.44 -0.20 -11.15
C GLU A 290 22.69 1.15 -11.01
N ASN A 291 21.36 1.14 -10.89
CA ASN A 291 20.55 2.37 -10.89
C ASN A 291 20.43 3.08 -9.53
N GLY A 292 20.75 2.41 -8.42
CA GLY A 292 20.87 3.08 -7.11
C GLY A 292 22.12 3.97 -7.01
N LEU A 293 23.13 3.71 -7.85
CA LEU A 293 24.40 4.44 -7.86
C LEU A 293 24.23 5.85 -8.44
N ALA A 294 23.33 6.06 -9.40
CA ALA A 294 23.20 7.33 -10.11
C ALA A 294 22.73 8.51 -9.22
N PHE A 295 22.01 8.23 -8.13
CA PHE A 295 21.52 9.28 -7.22
C PHE A 295 22.59 9.73 -6.22
N CYS A 296 23.31 8.78 -5.61
CA CYS A 296 24.47 9.08 -4.73
C CYS A 296 25.62 9.70 -5.53
N TYR A 297 25.78 9.32 -6.81
CA TYR A 297 26.78 9.91 -7.70
C TYR A 297 26.52 11.41 -7.94
N ASN A 298 25.25 11.84 -8.06
CA ASN A 298 24.88 13.24 -8.27
C ASN A 298 25.13 14.12 -7.04
N LEU A 299 24.80 13.63 -5.83
CA LEU A 299 25.12 14.33 -4.57
C LEU A 299 26.63 14.48 -4.37
N ARG A 300 27.40 13.43 -4.69
CA ARG A 300 28.87 13.46 -4.63
C ARG A 300 29.49 14.40 -5.67
N HIS A 301 28.93 14.47 -6.88
CA HIS A 301 29.38 15.40 -7.93
C HIS A 301 29.06 16.87 -7.60
N GLN A 302 27.88 17.17 -7.06
CA GLN A 302 27.54 18.54 -6.62
C GLN A 302 28.41 18.99 -5.44
N LYS A 303 28.74 18.07 -4.52
CA LYS A 303 29.69 18.32 -3.42
C LYS A 303 31.10 18.67 -3.92
N LEU A 304 31.57 18.00 -4.98
CA LEU A 304 32.86 18.30 -5.60
C LEU A 304 32.85 19.68 -6.31
N GLN A 305 31.74 20.06 -6.93
CA GLN A 305 31.62 21.38 -7.57
C GLN A 305 31.57 22.53 -6.56
N LEU A 306 30.82 22.39 -5.46
CA LEU A 306 30.79 23.38 -4.37
C LEU A 306 32.14 23.54 -3.66
N SER A 307 32.97 22.49 -3.60
CA SER A 307 34.34 22.57 -3.07
C SER A 307 35.37 23.16 -4.03
N SER A 308 35.04 23.30 -5.32
CA SER A 308 35.95 23.81 -6.37
C SER A 308 35.75 25.28 -6.71
N HIS A 309 34.78 25.96 -6.08
CA HIS A 309 34.45 27.38 -6.32
C HIS A 309 34.59 28.25 -5.05
N ARG A 310 35.41 27.82 -4.09
CA ARG A 310 35.92 28.67 -3.00
C ARG A 310 37.43 28.54 -2.91
#